data_AF-A0A7G8IXC8-F1
#
_entry.id   AF-A0A7G8IXC8-F1
#
_cell.length_a   1.000
_cell.length_b   1.000
_cell.length_c   1.000
_cell.angle_alpha   90.00
_cell.angle_beta   90.00
_cell.angle_gamma   90.00
#
_symmetry.space_group_name_H-M   'P 1'
#
loop_
_entity.id
_entity.type
_entity.pdbx_description
1 polymer ?
#
loop_
_entity_poly.entity_id
_entity_poly.type
_entity_poly.pdbx_seq_one_letter_code
_entity_poly.pdbx_strand_id
1 'polypeptide(L)'
;MQNKEWDYLLKNFRRLGGKADNIELKEGKNGRGIFSINPSDRSKIMTPKNILIRRSDIQLCDNNISVKTNSKTAKAEKEFIEHYYNELSWGKGGRRDSQTFLSQITSMPIPIKTDLARYRFIDKGILGYQDNTETLLERFIDERAFQFKGESVLVPMLELVNHSNYAPPFRATKAGLETPPLPPTHSELLHKYSGKNSPMSLWRTYGFSSKGIAAYSIPFEIRINQLSIIFRCFGQQEAGNERSNTGTIDSKILSIDSFPAGCQSHKLPFAKLISIISPMGAKPDLAKNLIAFIQNINIQARKKLLDAIQAQAKYQAPELCAALRYEIEMIQASLEATELSEP
;
A
#
# COMPACT_ATOMS: atom_id res chain seq x y z
N MET A 1 30.40 -14.01 -7.93
CA MET A 1 30.80 -12.90 -8.82
C MET A 1 30.29 -11.61 -8.22
N GLN A 2 31.19 -10.71 -7.83
CA GLN A 2 30.82 -9.42 -7.24
C GLN A 2 30.14 -8.57 -8.32
N ASN A 3 28.92 -8.09 -8.05
CA ASN A 3 28.16 -7.30 -9.00
C ASN A 3 28.76 -5.89 -9.07
N LYS A 4 29.62 -5.65 -10.07
CA LYS A 4 30.35 -4.37 -10.27
C LYS A 4 29.44 -3.14 -10.22
N GLU A 5 28.21 -3.27 -10.72
CA GLU A 5 27.21 -2.21 -10.71
C GLU A 5 26.73 -1.89 -9.29
N TRP A 6 26.46 -2.93 -8.50
CA TRP A 6 26.04 -2.74 -7.10
C TRP A 6 27.13 -2.07 -6.26
N ASP A 7 28.39 -2.46 -6.43
CA ASP A 7 29.52 -1.84 -5.74
C ASP A 7 29.69 -0.37 -6.15
N TYR A 8 29.49 -0.06 -7.43
CA TYR A 8 29.52 1.31 -7.96
C TYR A 8 28.42 2.18 -7.34
N LEU A 9 27.18 1.67 -7.28
CA LEU A 9 26.05 2.36 -6.68
C LEU A 9 26.26 2.59 -5.18
N LEU A 10 26.71 1.56 -4.44
CA LEU A 10 27.01 1.69 -3.02
C LEU A 10 28.10 2.75 -2.76
N LYS A 11 29.15 2.78 -3.56
CA LYS A 11 30.24 3.76 -3.43
C LYS A 11 29.72 5.18 -3.65
N ASN A 12 28.94 5.42 -4.70
CA ASN A 12 28.41 6.76 -5.01
C ASN A 12 27.33 7.20 -4.01
N PHE A 13 26.45 6.29 -3.61
CA PHE A 13 25.45 6.55 -2.58
C PHE A 13 26.11 7.00 -1.27
N ARG A 14 27.17 6.31 -0.82
CA ARG A 14 27.93 6.68 0.38
C ARG A 14 28.66 8.01 0.23
N ARG A 15 29.23 8.29 -0.95
CA ARG A 15 29.87 9.59 -1.26
C ARG A 15 28.91 10.76 -1.12
N LEU A 16 27.63 10.57 -1.42
CA LEU A 16 26.57 11.58 -1.30
C LEU A 16 25.94 11.66 0.11
N GLY A 17 26.51 10.95 1.09
CA GLY A 17 26.07 10.94 2.49
C GLY A 17 25.13 9.78 2.86
N GLY A 18 24.86 8.86 1.94
CA GLY A 18 24.10 7.64 2.18
C GLY A 18 24.80 6.68 3.15
N LYS A 19 24.03 5.92 3.92
CA LYS A 19 24.54 4.78 4.70
C LYS A 19 23.94 3.50 4.17
N ALA A 20 24.78 2.51 3.92
CA ALA A 20 24.41 1.23 3.36
C ALA A 20 25.33 0.18 3.99
N ASP A 21 25.02 -0.19 5.22
CA ASP A 21 25.88 -0.97 6.09
C ASP A 21 25.40 -2.41 6.12
N ASN A 22 26.30 -3.37 5.91
CA ASN A 22 26.01 -4.80 5.97
C ASN A 22 24.86 -5.26 5.05
N ILE A 23 24.78 -4.73 3.83
CA ILE A 23 23.72 -5.05 2.87
C ILE A 23 24.24 -5.59 1.54
N GLU A 24 23.49 -6.52 0.97
CA GLU A 24 23.65 -6.99 -0.40
C GLU A 24 22.30 -7.12 -1.11
N LEU A 25 22.34 -7.09 -2.43
CA LEU A 25 21.17 -7.24 -3.29
C LEU A 25 21.07 -8.70 -3.74
N LYS A 26 19.92 -9.35 -3.49
CA LYS A 26 19.65 -10.73 -3.90
C LYS A 26 18.21 -10.89 -4.38
N GLU A 27 17.95 -11.97 -5.12
CA GLU A 27 16.60 -12.44 -5.40
C GLU A 27 16.08 -13.28 -4.23
N GLY A 28 14.85 -13.02 -3.81
CA GLY A 28 14.15 -13.74 -2.75
C GLY A 28 12.70 -14.04 -3.10
N LYS A 29 11.92 -14.46 -2.11
CA LYS A 29 10.49 -14.81 -2.29
C LYS A 29 9.63 -13.63 -2.76
N ASN A 30 10.05 -12.41 -2.48
CA ASN A 30 9.36 -11.17 -2.83
C ASN A 30 9.96 -10.53 -4.11
N GLY A 31 10.72 -11.31 -4.87
CA GLY A 31 11.60 -10.80 -5.93
C GLY A 31 12.88 -10.22 -5.35
N ARG A 32 13.42 -9.22 -6.04
CA ARG A 32 14.68 -8.58 -5.66
C ARG A 32 14.53 -7.80 -4.36
N GLY A 33 15.45 -8.01 -3.43
CA GLY A 33 15.42 -7.39 -2.11
C GLY A 33 16.80 -7.19 -1.51
N ILE A 34 16.81 -6.61 -0.31
CA ILE A 34 18.02 -6.32 0.46
C ILE A 34 18.21 -7.38 1.54
N PHE A 35 19.40 -7.95 1.63
CA PHE A 35 19.76 -9.00 2.59
C PHE A 35 21.00 -8.61 3.38
N SER A 36 21.14 -9.16 4.58
CA SER A 36 22.35 -8.98 5.39
C SER A 36 23.52 -9.78 4.82
N ILE A 37 24.71 -9.18 4.74
CA ILE A 37 25.95 -9.89 4.36
C ILE A 37 26.44 -10.74 5.53
N ASN A 38 26.74 -10.08 6.66
CA ASN A 38 27.12 -10.69 7.92
C ASN A 38 25.90 -10.69 8.86
N PRO A 39 25.33 -11.85 9.17
CA PRO A 39 24.15 -11.95 10.02
C PRO A 39 24.39 -11.56 11.49
N SER A 40 25.65 -11.43 11.91
CA SER A 40 26.02 -10.99 13.27
C SER A 40 26.04 -9.47 13.40
N ASP A 41 26.09 -8.75 12.28
CA ASP A 41 26.15 -7.29 12.25
C ASP A 41 24.76 -6.68 11.97
N ARG A 42 24.58 -5.43 12.40
CA ARG A 42 23.35 -4.69 12.09
C ARG A 42 23.39 -4.17 10.67
N SER A 43 22.34 -4.45 9.92
CA SER A 43 22.14 -3.95 8.56
C SER A 43 21.37 -2.63 8.58
N LYS A 44 21.80 -1.66 7.75
CA LYS A 44 21.19 -0.33 7.72
C LYS A 44 21.21 0.30 6.33
N ILE A 45 20.09 0.89 5.93
CA ILE A 45 20.02 1.87 4.84
C ILE A 45 19.55 3.21 5.40
N MET A 46 20.26 4.29 5.08
CA MET A 46 19.80 5.67 5.28
C MET A 46 20.07 6.48 4.02
N THR A 47 19.00 6.99 3.42
CA THR A 47 19.02 7.83 2.22
C THR A 47 18.90 9.29 2.65
N PRO A 48 19.94 10.12 2.48
CA PRO A 48 19.95 11.50 2.94
C PRO A 48 19.06 12.39 2.07
N LYS A 49 18.58 13.48 2.67
CA LYS A 49 17.60 14.39 2.09
C LYS A 49 18.01 15.01 0.75
N ASN A 50 19.31 15.12 0.46
CA ASN A 50 19.83 15.72 -0.79
C ASN A 50 19.63 14.82 -2.01
N ILE A 51 19.45 13.51 -1.84
CA ILE A 51 19.17 12.56 -2.92
C ILE A 51 17.74 12.01 -2.88
N LEU A 52 16.87 12.59 -2.06
CA LEU A 52 15.42 12.38 -2.18
C LEU A 52 14.93 13.23 -3.35
N ILE A 53 14.22 12.62 -4.28
CA ILE A 53 13.74 13.31 -5.48
C ILE A 53 12.23 13.42 -5.46
N ARG A 54 11.71 14.64 -5.60
CA ARG A 54 10.26 14.89 -5.61
C ARG A 54 9.65 14.30 -6.87
N ARG A 55 8.44 13.74 -6.75
CA ARG A 55 7.64 13.24 -7.90
C ARG A 55 7.59 14.26 -9.04
N SER A 56 7.39 15.54 -8.72
CA SER A 56 7.28 16.63 -9.70
C SER A 56 8.56 16.88 -10.50
N ASP A 57 9.71 16.44 -10.00
CA ASP A 57 11.03 16.74 -10.55
C ASP A 57 11.57 15.59 -11.42
N ILE A 58 10.80 14.50 -11.57
CA ILE A 58 11.13 13.34 -12.41
C ILE A 58 10.41 13.48 -13.75
N GLN A 59 11.07 13.05 -14.82
CA GLN A 59 10.50 12.91 -16.15
C GLN A 59 11.14 11.73 -16.90
N LEU A 60 10.61 11.42 -18.08
CA LEU A 60 11.27 10.52 -19.04
C LEU A 60 11.90 11.33 -20.17
N CYS A 61 13.17 11.03 -20.48
CA CYS A 61 13.87 11.47 -21.70
C CYS A 61 14.39 10.22 -22.40
N ASP A 62 14.00 10.00 -23.67
CA ASP A 62 14.39 8.83 -24.47
C ASP A 62 14.16 7.49 -23.74
N ASN A 63 13.01 7.37 -23.08
CA ASN A 63 12.61 6.22 -22.25
C ASN A 63 13.49 5.96 -21.00
N ASN A 64 14.36 6.88 -20.63
CA ASN A 64 15.14 6.84 -19.40
C ASN A 64 14.62 7.85 -18.37
N ILE A 65 14.72 7.50 -17.10
CA ILE A 65 14.45 8.41 -15.99
C ILE A 65 15.46 9.54 -16.02
N SER A 66 14.95 10.77 -16.03
CA SER A 66 15.75 11.99 -15.92
C SER A 66 15.17 12.93 -14.86
N VAL A 67 16.06 13.69 -14.23
CA VAL A 67 15.70 14.75 -13.28
C VAL A 67 15.63 16.08 -14.01
N LYS A 68 14.50 16.77 -13.88
CA LYS A 68 14.25 18.06 -14.55
C LYS A 68 15.37 19.06 -14.30
N THR A 69 15.76 19.79 -15.34
CA THR A 69 16.85 20.78 -15.30
C THR A 69 16.60 21.88 -14.27
N ASN A 70 15.35 22.32 -14.13
CA ASN A 70 14.90 23.34 -13.17
C ASN A 70 14.73 22.82 -11.72
N SER A 71 14.97 21.55 -11.44
CA SER A 71 14.97 21.03 -10.07
C SER A 71 16.12 21.61 -9.25
N LYS A 72 15.91 21.72 -7.93
CA LYS A 72 16.92 22.21 -6.97
C LYS A 72 18.01 21.18 -6.66
N THR A 73 17.96 20.00 -7.27
CA THR A 73 18.92 18.92 -7.08
C THR A 73 20.26 19.30 -7.73
N ALA A 74 21.34 19.18 -6.95
CA ALA A 74 22.68 19.47 -7.44
C ALA A 74 23.16 18.40 -8.46
N LYS A 75 24.19 18.77 -9.24
CA LYS A 75 24.63 17.97 -10.40
C LYS A 75 25.05 16.54 -10.02
N ALA A 76 25.85 16.39 -8.97
CA ALA A 76 26.34 15.08 -8.54
C ALA A 76 25.19 14.17 -8.05
N GLU A 77 24.19 14.73 -7.40
CA GLU A 77 22.99 14.04 -6.98
C GLU A 77 22.11 13.64 -8.17
N LYS A 78 21.93 14.54 -9.16
CA LYS A 78 21.22 14.23 -10.41
C LYS A 78 21.86 13.03 -11.13
N GLU A 79 23.16 13.10 -11.35
CA GLU A 79 23.92 12.03 -12.02
C GLU A 79 23.76 10.68 -11.31
N PHE A 80 23.83 10.67 -9.96
CA PHE A 80 23.61 9.45 -9.19
C PHE A 80 22.16 8.95 -9.29
N ILE A 81 21.17 9.83 -9.14
CA ILE A 81 19.75 9.47 -9.16
C ILE A 81 19.39 8.87 -10.53
N GLU A 82 19.73 9.54 -11.61
CA GLU A 82 19.44 9.08 -12.97
C GLU A 82 20.10 7.73 -13.25
N HIS A 83 21.37 7.58 -12.88
CA HIS A 83 22.08 6.32 -13.05
C HIS A 83 21.46 5.19 -12.20
N TYR A 84 21.18 5.44 -10.92
CA TYR A 84 20.54 4.45 -10.04
C TYR A 84 19.20 3.98 -10.62
N TYR A 85 18.34 4.90 -11.04
CA TYR A 85 17.03 4.54 -11.56
C TYR A 85 17.16 3.79 -12.87
N ASN A 86 17.99 4.24 -13.80
CA ASN A 86 18.11 3.59 -15.11
C ASN A 86 18.81 2.23 -15.02
N GLU A 87 19.85 2.05 -14.21
CA GLU A 87 20.63 0.80 -14.17
C GLU A 87 20.10 -0.22 -13.15
N LEU A 88 19.44 0.22 -12.08
CA LEU A 88 19.01 -0.66 -11.00
C LEU A 88 17.49 -0.71 -10.82
N SER A 89 16.74 0.35 -11.06
CA SER A 89 15.30 0.37 -10.75
C SER A 89 14.44 0.25 -12.00
N TRP A 90 14.23 1.36 -12.71
CA TRP A 90 13.49 1.47 -13.97
C TRP A 90 14.00 0.48 -15.03
N GLY A 91 15.28 0.52 -15.40
CA GLY A 91 15.83 -0.31 -16.48
C GLY A 91 16.07 -1.76 -16.09
N LYS A 92 15.97 -2.12 -14.81
CA LYS A 92 16.21 -3.48 -14.30
C LYS A 92 14.98 -4.09 -13.66
N GLY A 93 13.86 -4.02 -14.37
CA GLY A 93 12.60 -4.68 -14.04
C GLY A 93 11.46 -3.72 -13.73
N GLY A 94 11.74 -2.60 -13.05
CA GLY A 94 10.68 -1.71 -12.55
C GLY A 94 9.76 -1.17 -13.64
N ARG A 95 10.31 -0.81 -14.81
CA ARG A 95 9.49 -0.43 -15.98
C ARG A 95 8.56 -1.56 -16.44
N ARG A 96 9.07 -2.80 -16.48
CA ARG A 96 8.31 -3.98 -16.91
C ARG A 96 7.19 -4.25 -15.91
N ASP A 97 7.46 -4.19 -14.62
CA ASP A 97 6.48 -4.44 -13.57
C ASP A 97 5.34 -3.42 -13.64
N SER A 98 5.67 -2.13 -13.78
CA SER A 98 4.70 -1.05 -13.97
C SER A 98 3.88 -1.23 -15.26
N GLN A 99 4.52 -1.66 -16.37
CA GLN A 99 3.82 -1.95 -17.62
C GLN A 99 2.88 -3.15 -17.48
N THR A 100 3.30 -4.21 -16.80
CA THR A 100 2.46 -5.39 -16.55
C THR A 100 1.20 -5.01 -15.77
N PHE A 101 1.35 -4.23 -14.70
CA PHE A 101 0.20 -3.73 -13.95
C PHE A 101 -0.70 -2.84 -14.81
N LEU A 102 -0.11 -1.91 -15.56
CA LEU A 102 -0.85 -1.00 -16.44
C LEU A 102 -1.67 -1.78 -17.48
N SER A 103 -1.04 -2.75 -18.16
CA SER A 103 -1.72 -3.62 -19.12
C SER A 103 -2.84 -4.45 -18.48
N GLN A 104 -2.69 -4.90 -17.23
CA GLN A 104 -3.77 -5.56 -16.49
C GLN A 104 -4.94 -4.62 -16.18
N ILE A 105 -4.69 -3.34 -15.89
CA ILE A 105 -5.75 -2.35 -15.63
C ILE A 105 -6.45 -1.93 -16.92
N THR A 106 -5.71 -1.71 -18.02
CA THR A 106 -6.28 -1.23 -19.28
C THR A 106 -7.03 -2.30 -20.05
N SER A 107 -6.62 -3.57 -19.92
CA SER A 107 -7.33 -4.72 -20.51
C SER A 107 -8.50 -5.25 -19.67
N MET A 108 -8.73 -4.67 -18.48
CA MET A 108 -9.75 -5.14 -17.54
C MET A 108 -11.17 -4.96 -18.11
N PRO A 109 -12.03 -6.00 -18.06
CA PRO A 109 -13.42 -5.88 -18.47
C PRO A 109 -14.18 -4.78 -17.71
N ILE A 110 -14.99 -4.01 -18.45
CA ILE A 110 -15.75 -2.86 -17.92
C ILE A 110 -16.58 -3.21 -16.67
N PRO A 111 -17.29 -4.36 -16.60
CA PRO A 111 -18.05 -4.71 -15.39
C PRO A 111 -17.17 -4.85 -14.14
N ILE A 112 -15.98 -5.45 -14.28
CA ILE A 112 -15.02 -5.63 -13.17
C ILE A 112 -14.47 -4.27 -12.74
N LYS A 113 -14.05 -3.45 -13.71
CA LYS A 113 -13.54 -2.10 -13.46
C LYS A 113 -14.58 -1.21 -12.76
N THR A 114 -15.86 -1.34 -13.15
CA THR A 114 -17.00 -0.63 -12.55
C THR A 114 -17.23 -1.07 -11.10
N ASP A 115 -17.17 -2.38 -10.84
CA ASP A 115 -17.37 -2.94 -9.50
C ASP A 115 -16.21 -2.55 -8.55
N LEU A 116 -14.95 -2.60 -9.02
CA LEU A 116 -13.79 -2.11 -8.28
C LEU A 116 -13.93 -0.62 -7.89
N ALA A 117 -14.38 0.22 -8.83
CA ALA A 117 -14.62 1.63 -8.58
C ALA A 117 -15.74 1.86 -7.56
N ARG A 118 -16.87 1.16 -7.74
CA ARG A 118 -18.02 1.22 -6.82
C ARG A 118 -17.62 0.85 -5.40
N TYR A 119 -16.79 -0.18 -5.24
CA TYR A 119 -16.28 -0.62 -3.94
C TYR A 119 -15.07 0.17 -3.44
N ARG A 120 -14.61 1.18 -4.18
CA ARG A 120 -13.43 2.02 -3.86
C ARG A 120 -12.12 1.23 -3.71
N PHE A 121 -12.03 0.09 -4.38
CA PHE A 121 -10.78 -0.66 -4.49
C PHE A 121 -9.81 -0.06 -5.52
N ILE A 122 -10.31 0.79 -6.41
CA ILE A 122 -9.52 1.67 -7.28
C ILE A 122 -10.13 3.08 -7.24
N ASP A 123 -9.29 4.09 -7.46
CA ASP A 123 -9.68 5.50 -7.54
C ASP A 123 -9.83 5.99 -8.98
N LYS A 124 -10.14 7.28 -9.13
CA LYS A 124 -10.27 7.93 -10.44
C LYS A 124 -8.96 7.97 -11.24
N GLY A 125 -7.81 8.03 -10.58
CA GLY A 125 -6.50 8.01 -11.22
C GLY A 125 -6.30 6.69 -11.97
N ILE A 126 -6.42 5.56 -11.26
CA ILE A 126 -6.29 4.22 -11.86
C ILE A 126 -7.36 3.98 -12.93
N LEU A 127 -8.59 4.49 -12.74
CA LEU A 127 -9.63 4.40 -13.77
C LEU A 127 -9.23 5.12 -15.06
N GLY A 128 -8.53 6.25 -14.95
CA GLY A 128 -8.05 7.07 -16.04
C GLY A 128 -6.76 6.58 -16.70
N TYR A 129 -6.15 5.50 -16.20
CA TYR A 129 -4.93 4.96 -16.77
C TYR A 129 -5.08 4.62 -18.25
N GLN A 130 -4.11 5.07 -19.04
CA GLN A 130 -3.99 4.83 -20.48
C GLN A 130 -2.70 4.08 -20.76
N ASP A 131 -2.64 3.36 -21.88
CA ASP A 131 -1.39 2.72 -22.33
C ASP A 131 -0.47 3.77 -22.98
N ASN A 132 0.14 4.61 -22.15
CA ASN A 132 1.05 5.67 -22.56
C ASN A 132 2.20 5.85 -21.55
N THR A 133 3.26 6.53 -22.02
CA THR A 133 4.50 6.73 -21.27
C THR A 133 4.32 7.56 -19.99
N GLU A 134 3.37 8.50 -19.99
CA GLU A 134 3.08 9.33 -18.82
C GLU A 134 2.47 8.51 -17.68
N THR A 135 1.43 7.72 -18.00
CA THR A 135 0.77 6.81 -17.04
C THR A 135 1.76 5.76 -16.53
N LEU A 136 2.62 5.24 -17.41
CA LEU A 136 3.66 4.28 -17.03
C LEU A 136 4.64 4.88 -16.01
N LEU A 137 5.10 6.11 -16.24
CA LEU A 137 5.98 6.81 -15.29
C LEU A 137 5.26 7.09 -13.97
N GLU A 138 4.03 7.59 -14.04
CA GLU A 138 3.18 7.84 -12.87
C GLU A 138 3.07 6.59 -12.00
N ARG A 139 2.74 5.45 -12.61
CA ARG A 139 2.66 4.15 -11.94
C ARG A 139 3.98 3.74 -11.30
N PHE A 140 5.08 3.85 -12.05
CA PHE A 140 6.42 3.51 -11.55
C PHE A 140 6.80 4.33 -10.31
N ILE A 141 6.44 5.61 -10.29
CA ILE A 141 6.68 6.48 -9.15
C ILE A 141 5.76 6.11 -7.98
N ASP A 142 4.46 5.89 -8.22
CA ASP A 142 3.48 5.64 -7.15
C ASP A 142 3.77 4.38 -6.34
N GLU A 143 4.28 3.33 -6.98
CA GLU A 143 4.64 2.10 -6.27
C GLU A 143 5.96 2.18 -5.48
N ARG A 144 6.72 3.28 -5.61
CA ARG A 144 8.03 3.48 -4.95
C ARG A 144 8.14 4.75 -4.12
N ALA A 145 7.12 5.60 -4.14
CA ALA A 145 7.16 6.88 -3.45
C ALA A 145 6.98 6.73 -1.93
N PHE A 146 7.70 7.58 -1.21
CA PHE A 146 7.64 7.73 0.23
C PHE A 146 7.15 9.13 0.58
N GLN A 147 6.55 9.25 1.76
CA GLN A 147 6.23 10.56 2.34
C GLN A 147 7.41 11.07 3.16
N PHE A 148 7.90 12.27 2.83
CA PHE A 148 8.92 12.97 3.61
C PHE A 148 8.56 14.44 3.74
N LYS A 149 8.32 14.90 4.97
CA LYS A 149 7.96 16.30 5.28
C LYS A 149 6.76 16.83 4.47
N GLY A 150 5.75 15.98 4.26
CA GLY A 150 4.55 16.32 3.51
C GLY A 150 4.70 16.28 1.99
N GLU A 151 5.87 15.88 1.47
CA GLU A 151 6.10 15.70 0.04
C GLU A 151 6.22 14.21 -0.33
N SER A 152 5.73 13.87 -1.52
CA SER A 152 5.93 12.56 -2.16
C SER A 152 7.28 12.53 -2.90
N VAL A 153 8.18 11.66 -2.44
CA VAL A 153 9.56 11.57 -2.93
C VAL A 153 9.95 10.13 -3.26
N LEU A 154 10.79 9.94 -4.27
CA LEU A 154 11.50 8.67 -4.43
C LEU A 154 12.78 8.64 -3.59
N VAL A 155 13.16 7.43 -3.18
CA VAL A 155 14.17 7.21 -2.14
C VAL A 155 15.14 6.11 -2.61
N PRO A 156 16.18 6.46 -3.38
CA PRO A 156 17.17 5.51 -3.86
C PRO A 156 17.70 4.62 -2.74
N MET A 157 17.96 3.35 -3.07
CA MET A 157 18.39 2.27 -2.17
C MET A 157 17.34 1.81 -1.17
N LEU A 158 16.61 2.73 -0.50
CA LEU A 158 15.60 2.36 0.49
C LEU A 158 14.37 1.71 -0.16
N GLU A 159 14.01 2.11 -1.38
CA GLU A 159 12.90 1.52 -2.15
C GLU A 159 13.09 0.03 -2.50
N LEU A 160 14.30 -0.51 -2.33
CA LEU A 160 14.60 -1.94 -2.56
C LEU A 160 14.24 -2.83 -1.37
N VAL A 161 13.90 -2.24 -0.22
CA VAL A 161 13.50 -2.98 0.97
C VAL A 161 12.06 -3.43 0.80
N ASN A 162 11.80 -4.73 0.83
CA ASN A 162 10.47 -5.28 0.59
C ASN A 162 9.52 -5.13 1.78
N HIS A 163 8.23 -5.28 1.48
CA HIS A 163 7.14 -5.16 2.45
C HIS A 163 7.06 -6.33 3.44
N SER A 164 6.74 -6.04 4.70
CA SER A 164 6.15 -6.99 5.64
C SER A 164 5.16 -6.32 6.57
N ASN A 165 4.00 -6.95 6.78
CA ASN A 165 2.99 -6.48 7.74
C ASN A 165 3.45 -6.55 9.20
N TYR A 166 4.48 -7.35 9.50
CA TYR A 166 5.00 -7.54 10.85
C TYR A 166 6.33 -6.83 11.09
N ALA A 167 6.94 -6.27 10.04
CA ALA A 167 8.13 -5.45 10.21
C ALA A 167 7.78 -4.05 10.76
N PRO A 168 8.71 -3.39 11.46
CA PRO A 168 8.55 -1.97 11.78
C PRO A 168 8.53 -1.12 10.49
N PRO A 169 7.90 0.07 10.52
CA PRO A 169 7.95 0.99 9.38
C PRO A 169 9.33 1.63 9.22
N PHE A 170 9.60 2.22 8.06
CA PHE A 170 10.74 3.12 7.89
C PHE A 170 10.66 4.32 8.84
N ARG A 171 11.79 5.00 9.03
CA ARG A 171 11.86 6.18 9.91
C ARG A 171 12.22 7.43 9.11
N ALA A 172 11.43 8.48 9.30
CA ALA A 172 11.79 9.83 8.89
C ALA A 172 12.66 10.51 9.96
N THR A 173 13.77 11.08 9.53
CA THR A 173 14.72 11.79 10.40
C THR A 173 15.00 13.19 9.84
N LYS A 174 15.71 14.04 10.59
CA LYS A 174 16.17 15.34 10.08
C LYS A 174 17.13 15.20 8.89
N ALA A 175 17.86 14.07 8.82
CA ALA A 175 18.87 13.81 7.80
C ALA A 175 18.29 13.18 6.52
N GLY A 176 17.16 12.50 6.59
CA GLY A 176 16.56 11.76 5.47
C GLY A 176 15.67 10.63 5.95
N LEU A 177 15.57 9.57 5.15
CA LEU A 177 14.78 8.36 5.43
C LEU A 177 15.68 7.16 5.69
N GLU A 178 15.33 6.31 6.66
CA GLU A 178 16.12 5.12 6.98
C GLU A 178 15.27 3.88 7.25
N THR A 179 15.88 2.70 7.10
CA THR A 179 15.32 1.45 7.61
C THR A 179 15.12 1.54 9.11
N PRO A 180 14.12 0.84 9.68
CA PRO A 180 14.03 0.73 11.13
C PRO A 180 15.29 0.09 11.72
N PRO A 181 15.56 0.28 13.03
CA PRO A 181 16.60 -0.47 13.70
C PRO A 181 16.21 -1.96 13.72
N LEU A 182 16.87 -2.76 12.88
CA LEU A 182 16.67 -4.20 12.79
C LEU A 182 17.71 -4.92 13.65
N PRO A 183 17.33 -6.00 14.36
CA PRO A 183 18.31 -6.89 14.97
C PRO A 183 19.15 -7.57 13.88
N PRO A 184 20.38 -8.01 14.19
CA PRO A 184 21.16 -8.85 13.30
C PRO A 184 20.34 -10.06 12.84
N THR A 185 20.38 -10.35 11.54
CA THR A 185 19.53 -11.38 10.92
C THR A 185 20.20 -11.98 9.69
N HIS A 186 19.94 -13.26 9.43
CA HIS A 186 20.28 -13.95 8.18
C HIS A 186 19.24 -13.73 7.08
N SER A 187 18.18 -12.97 7.35
CA SER A 187 17.04 -12.82 6.45
C SER A 187 17.12 -11.58 5.58
N GLU A 188 16.20 -11.50 4.62
CA GLU A 188 15.83 -10.26 3.94
C GLU A 188 15.51 -9.17 4.98
N LEU A 189 15.98 -7.95 4.71
CA LEU A 189 15.55 -6.74 5.40
C LEU A 189 14.17 -6.38 4.87
N LEU A 190 13.22 -6.24 5.79
CA LEU A 190 11.84 -5.91 5.47
C LEU A 190 11.39 -4.71 6.29
N HIS A 191 10.47 -3.93 5.75
CA HIS A 191 9.79 -2.88 6.49
C HIS A 191 8.31 -2.80 6.14
N LYS A 192 7.52 -2.16 7.01
CA LYS A 192 6.11 -1.90 6.72
C LYS A 192 5.98 -0.64 5.88
N TYR A 193 5.53 -0.81 4.64
CA TYR A 193 5.26 0.29 3.70
C TYR A 193 4.25 1.31 4.28
N SER A 194 3.15 0.82 4.86
CA SER A 194 2.17 1.64 5.55
C SER A 194 1.41 0.84 6.60
N GLY A 195 1.06 1.48 7.72
CA GLY A 195 0.19 0.92 8.75
C GLY A 195 -1.27 0.74 8.31
N LYS A 196 -1.64 1.32 7.17
CA LYS A 196 -3.02 1.31 6.63
C LYS A 196 -3.19 0.36 5.45
N ASN A 197 -2.18 -0.44 5.15
CA ASN A 197 -2.22 -1.39 4.05
C ASN A 197 -3.10 -2.60 4.41
N SER A 198 -4.18 -2.78 3.66
CA SER A 198 -4.88 -4.04 3.47
C SER A 198 -4.35 -4.77 2.22
N PRO A 199 -4.66 -6.08 2.03
CA PRO A 199 -4.32 -6.80 0.80
C PRO A 199 -4.77 -6.07 -0.47
N MET A 200 -5.98 -5.49 -0.49
CA MET A 200 -6.47 -4.74 -1.65
C MET A 200 -5.70 -3.45 -1.90
N SER A 201 -5.33 -2.70 -0.86
CA SER A 201 -4.48 -1.52 -1.07
C SER A 201 -3.05 -1.87 -1.47
N LEU A 202 -2.52 -3.02 -1.03
CA LEU A 202 -1.21 -3.49 -1.50
C LEU A 202 -1.26 -3.76 -3.00
N TRP A 203 -2.29 -4.48 -3.46
CA TRP A 203 -2.48 -4.73 -4.88
C TRP A 203 -2.65 -3.42 -5.66
N ARG A 204 -3.53 -2.53 -5.19
CA ARG A 204 -3.81 -1.24 -5.83
C ARG A 204 -2.53 -0.41 -5.99
N THR A 205 -1.78 -0.23 -4.91
CA THR A 205 -0.64 0.70 -4.87
C THR A 205 0.65 0.07 -5.40
N TYR A 206 0.91 -1.20 -5.12
CA TYR A 206 2.19 -1.85 -5.40
C TYR A 206 2.11 -3.02 -6.37
N GLY A 207 0.91 -3.43 -6.78
CA GLY A 207 0.72 -4.48 -7.80
C GLY A 207 0.86 -5.91 -7.29
N PHE A 208 1.11 -6.10 -5.99
CA PHE A 208 1.19 -7.42 -5.35
C PHE A 208 0.22 -7.52 -4.17
N SER A 209 -0.11 -8.73 -3.76
CA SER A 209 -0.94 -9.02 -2.61
C SER A 209 -0.17 -9.71 -1.49
N SER A 210 -0.60 -9.49 -0.25
CA SER A 210 -0.06 -10.17 0.92
C SER A 210 -1.12 -10.28 1.99
N LYS A 211 -1.05 -11.31 2.84
CA LYS A 211 -1.92 -11.43 4.02
C LYS A 211 -1.72 -10.22 4.93
N GLY A 212 -2.77 -9.43 5.09
CA GLY A 212 -2.77 -8.18 5.88
C GLY A 212 -3.08 -8.39 7.35
N ILE A 213 -3.12 -7.27 8.09
CA ILE A 213 -3.61 -7.24 9.50
C ILE A 213 -5.09 -6.82 9.54
N ALA A 214 -5.55 -6.05 8.56
CA ALA A 214 -6.91 -5.55 8.48
C ALA A 214 -7.45 -5.60 7.05
N ALA A 215 -8.75 -5.79 6.94
CA ALA A 215 -9.54 -5.65 5.72
C ALA A 215 -10.60 -4.55 5.97
N TYR A 216 -10.56 -3.49 5.19
CA TYR A 216 -11.46 -2.35 5.36
C TYR A 216 -12.78 -2.59 4.64
N SER A 217 -13.84 -2.01 5.17
CA SER A 217 -15.16 -2.07 4.55
C SER A 217 -15.16 -1.40 3.18
N ILE A 218 -16.00 -1.90 2.28
CA ILE A 218 -16.50 -1.13 1.13
C ILE A 218 -17.36 0.04 1.63
N PRO A 219 -17.62 1.06 0.78
CA PRO A 219 -18.56 2.10 1.13
C PRO A 219 -19.95 1.52 1.38
N PHE A 220 -20.65 2.04 2.39
CA PHE A 220 -22.03 1.68 2.68
C PHE A 220 -22.78 2.84 3.30
N GLU A 221 -24.11 2.76 3.23
CA GLU A 221 -25.03 3.60 3.97
C GLU A 221 -26.14 2.72 4.54
N ILE A 222 -26.26 2.69 5.87
CA ILE A 222 -27.19 1.81 6.58
C ILE A 222 -28.05 2.67 7.50
N ARG A 223 -29.37 2.54 7.39
CA ARG A 223 -30.29 3.18 8.32
C ARG A 223 -30.41 2.35 9.59
N ILE A 224 -30.14 2.96 10.74
CA ILE A 224 -30.29 2.34 12.06
C ILE A 224 -31.54 2.94 12.71
N ASN A 225 -32.70 2.32 12.46
CA ASN A 225 -34.01 2.84 12.88
C ASN A 225 -34.10 3.04 14.40
N GLN A 226 -33.53 2.11 15.18
CA GLN A 226 -33.52 2.15 16.65
C GLN A 226 -32.81 3.39 17.22
N LEU A 227 -31.88 3.96 16.46
CA LEU A 227 -31.14 5.17 16.82
C LEU A 227 -31.61 6.39 16.02
N SER A 228 -32.53 6.22 15.07
CA SER A 228 -32.96 7.25 14.12
C SER A 228 -31.79 7.92 13.37
N ILE A 229 -30.74 7.16 13.03
CA ILE A 229 -29.57 7.65 12.29
C ILE A 229 -29.34 6.89 10.98
N ILE A 230 -28.53 7.50 10.12
CA ILE A 230 -27.88 6.88 8.98
C ILE A 230 -26.40 6.69 9.33
N PHE A 231 -25.93 5.45 9.31
CA PHE A 231 -24.51 5.13 9.44
C PHE A 231 -23.88 4.98 8.06
N ARG A 232 -22.99 5.91 7.73
CA ARG A 232 -22.29 5.99 6.44
C ARG A 232 -20.81 5.70 6.63
N CYS A 233 -20.28 4.81 5.80
CA CYS A 233 -18.85 4.56 5.69
C CYS A 233 -18.41 4.87 4.26
N PHE A 234 -17.32 5.64 4.10
CA PHE A 234 -16.76 5.96 2.78
C PHE A 234 -15.83 4.87 2.23
N GLY A 235 -15.57 3.82 3.01
CA GLY A 235 -14.75 2.67 2.63
C GLY A 235 -13.26 2.88 2.90
N GLN A 236 -12.38 2.29 2.09
CA GLN A 236 -10.95 2.60 2.17
C GLN A 236 -10.64 3.88 1.36
N GLN A 237 -10.97 5.06 1.90
CA GLN A 237 -10.36 6.28 1.36
C GLN A 237 -8.86 6.31 1.70
N GLU A 238 -8.10 6.84 0.77
CA GLU A 238 -6.69 7.16 0.94
C GLU A 238 -6.47 7.89 2.27
N ALA A 239 -5.36 7.56 2.90
CA ALA A 239 -4.83 8.22 4.08
C ALA A 239 -4.28 9.62 3.74
N GLY A 240 -5.10 10.48 3.13
CA GLY A 240 -4.70 11.81 2.69
C GLY A 240 -5.13 12.95 3.62
N ASN A 241 -5.99 12.70 4.62
CA ASN A 241 -6.38 13.74 5.57
C ASN A 241 -6.36 13.22 7.01
N GLU A 242 -5.69 13.97 7.87
CA GLU A 242 -5.72 13.86 9.33
C GLU A 242 -7.07 14.25 9.94
N ARG A 243 -8.17 14.15 9.18
CA ARG A 243 -9.51 14.31 9.73
C ARG A 243 -9.91 12.99 10.36
N SER A 244 -9.48 12.85 11.62
CA SER A 244 -10.13 12.12 12.69
C SER A 244 -11.10 10.99 12.28
N ASN A 245 -10.80 9.76 12.70
CA ASN A 245 -11.73 8.63 12.84
C ASN A 245 -12.94 8.91 13.80
N THR A 246 -13.26 10.17 14.07
CA THR A 246 -14.42 10.62 14.82
C THR A 246 -15.47 11.01 13.80
N GLY A 247 -16.55 10.23 13.72
CA GLY A 247 -17.57 10.53 12.74
C GLY A 247 -18.18 11.90 12.98
N THR A 248 -18.38 12.68 11.93
CA THR A 248 -19.16 13.92 12.02
C THR A 248 -20.63 13.54 12.10
N ILE A 249 -21.28 13.93 13.19
CA ILE A 249 -22.74 13.85 13.30
C ILE A 249 -23.30 15.18 12.80
N ASP A 250 -23.83 15.17 11.59
CA ASP A 250 -24.68 16.23 11.08
C ASP A 250 -26.09 15.67 10.96
N SER A 251 -27.06 16.30 11.62
CA SER A 251 -28.50 16.12 11.36
C SER A 251 -28.96 14.67 11.09
N LYS A 252 -28.57 13.72 11.97
CA LYS A 252 -28.88 12.26 11.95
C LYS A 252 -28.00 11.38 11.06
N ILE A 253 -26.91 11.89 10.50
CA ILE A 253 -25.94 11.10 9.74
C ILE A 253 -24.66 10.97 10.54
N LEU A 254 -24.28 9.73 10.87
CA LEU A 254 -22.97 9.37 11.39
C LEU A 254 -22.10 8.92 10.22
N SER A 255 -21.13 9.76 9.82
CA SER A 255 -20.21 9.44 8.72
C SER A 255 -18.83 9.07 9.25
N ILE A 256 -18.24 7.98 8.78
CA ILE A 256 -16.85 7.60 9.06
C ILE A 256 -16.06 7.39 7.77
N ASP A 257 -14.79 7.78 7.79
CA ASP A 257 -13.91 7.69 6.62
C ASP A 257 -13.56 6.24 6.30
N SER A 258 -13.30 5.42 7.32
CA SER A 258 -12.94 4.01 7.16
C SER A 258 -13.44 3.16 8.34
N PHE A 259 -13.70 1.88 8.05
CA PHE A 259 -14.16 0.91 9.05
C PHE A 259 -13.50 -0.44 8.81
N PRO A 260 -12.88 -1.10 9.82
CA PRO A 260 -12.36 -2.44 9.65
C PRO A 260 -13.53 -3.44 9.60
N ALA A 261 -13.72 -4.11 8.46
CA ALA A 261 -14.69 -5.22 8.35
C ALA A 261 -14.08 -6.53 8.88
N GLY A 262 -12.77 -6.70 8.74
CA GLY A 262 -12.02 -7.84 9.26
C GLY A 262 -10.68 -7.41 9.85
N CYS A 263 -10.23 -8.13 10.86
CA CYS A 263 -8.90 -7.91 11.46
C CYS A 263 -8.36 -9.22 12.02
N GLN A 264 -7.02 -9.35 12.06
CA GLN A 264 -6.35 -10.44 12.78
C GLN A 264 -6.73 -10.45 14.27
N SER A 265 -6.95 -9.27 14.87
CA SER A 265 -7.67 -9.17 16.14
C SER A 265 -9.17 -9.26 15.85
N HIS A 266 -9.69 -10.48 15.79
CA HIS A 266 -11.04 -10.76 15.27
C HIS A 266 -12.18 -10.00 15.99
N LYS A 267 -11.98 -9.61 17.26
CA LYS A 267 -12.96 -8.82 18.04
C LYS A 267 -12.89 -7.32 17.79
N LEU A 268 -11.83 -6.81 17.14
CA LEU A 268 -11.61 -5.38 16.93
C LEU A 268 -12.73 -4.70 16.11
N PRO A 269 -13.24 -5.28 15.00
CA PRO A 269 -14.36 -4.69 14.27
C PRO A 269 -15.60 -4.45 15.13
N PHE A 270 -15.99 -5.44 15.93
CA PHE A 270 -17.12 -5.34 16.84
C PHE A 270 -16.89 -4.31 17.95
N ALA A 271 -15.74 -4.38 18.64
CA ALA A 271 -15.37 -3.40 19.66
C ALA A 271 -15.33 -1.97 19.11
N LYS A 272 -14.84 -1.80 17.88
CA LYS A 272 -14.84 -0.50 17.20
C LYS A 272 -16.26 -0.02 16.92
N LEU A 273 -17.16 -0.88 16.44
CA LEU A 273 -18.56 -0.51 16.23
C LEU A 273 -19.23 -0.07 17.54
N ILE A 274 -19.10 -0.86 18.61
CA ILE A 274 -19.60 -0.51 19.95
C ILE A 274 -19.11 0.88 20.35
N SER A 275 -17.81 1.15 20.23
CA SER A 275 -17.25 2.47 20.60
C SER A 275 -17.86 3.66 19.84
N ILE A 276 -18.43 3.40 18.65
CA ILE A 276 -19.04 4.43 17.80
C ILE A 276 -20.52 4.63 18.15
N ILE A 277 -21.29 3.56 18.36
CA ILE A 277 -22.76 3.64 18.49
C ILE A 277 -23.26 3.57 19.93
N SER A 278 -22.49 3.04 20.88
CA SER A 278 -22.89 3.00 22.30
C SER A 278 -23.13 4.39 22.91
N PRO A 279 -22.36 5.44 22.58
CA PRO A 279 -22.67 6.81 23.02
C PRO A 279 -24.05 7.32 22.58
N MET A 280 -24.68 6.66 21.59
CA MET A 280 -26.02 6.99 21.09
C MET A 280 -27.13 6.16 21.75
N GLY A 281 -26.80 5.35 22.77
CA GLY A 281 -27.75 4.47 23.45
C GLY A 281 -27.97 3.11 22.76
N ALA A 282 -27.08 2.70 21.86
CA ALA A 282 -27.17 1.40 21.20
C ALA A 282 -26.96 0.25 22.19
N LYS A 283 -27.88 -0.73 22.14
CA LYS A 283 -27.75 -1.99 22.89
C LYS A 283 -26.72 -2.92 22.23
N PRO A 284 -26.05 -3.81 22.99
CA PRO A 284 -25.07 -4.74 22.43
C PRO A 284 -25.62 -5.62 21.30
N ASP A 285 -26.85 -6.12 21.41
CA ASP A 285 -27.51 -6.91 20.34
C ASP A 285 -27.63 -6.15 19.02
N LEU A 286 -27.90 -4.85 19.09
CA LEU A 286 -27.96 -3.99 17.90
C LEU A 286 -26.58 -3.89 17.25
N ALA A 287 -25.53 -3.71 18.06
CA ALA A 287 -24.16 -3.67 17.57
C ALA A 287 -23.77 -5.01 16.92
N LYS A 288 -24.11 -6.14 17.55
CA LYS A 288 -23.79 -7.50 17.08
C LYS A 288 -24.44 -7.78 15.73
N ASN A 289 -25.74 -7.51 15.59
CA ASN A 289 -26.46 -7.68 14.34
C ASN A 289 -25.94 -6.75 13.24
N LEU A 290 -25.63 -5.50 13.58
CA LEU A 290 -25.14 -4.53 12.62
C LEU A 290 -23.74 -4.88 12.10
N ILE A 291 -22.81 -5.32 12.95
CA ILE A 291 -21.47 -5.73 12.48
C ILE A 291 -21.55 -6.97 11.61
N ALA A 292 -22.38 -7.95 11.97
CA ALA A 292 -22.57 -9.16 11.17
C ALA A 292 -23.15 -8.82 9.79
N PHE A 293 -24.10 -7.89 9.72
CA PHE A 293 -24.62 -7.37 8.46
C PHE A 293 -23.52 -6.70 7.62
N ILE A 294 -22.72 -5.80 8.23
CA ILE A 294 -21.60 -5.11 7.55
C ILE A 294 -20.57 -6.11 7.02
N GLN A 295 -20.24 -7.15 7.79
CA GLN A 295 -19.29 -8.18 7.37
C GLN A 295 -19.82 -9.01 6.20
N ASN A 296 -21.10 -9.41 6.26
CA ASN A 296 -21.74 -10.15 5.19
C ASN A 296 -21.77 -9.36 3.87
N ILE A 297 -22.18 -8.09 3.87
CA ILE A 297 -22.18 -7.28 2.63
C ILE A 297 -20.76 -7.16 2.03
N ASN A 298 -19.74 -7.09 2.88
CA ASN A 298 -18.35 -7.00 2.47
C ASN A 298 -17.81 -8.30 1.87
N ILE A 299 -18.16 -9.45 2.45
CA ILE A 299 -17.82 -10.77 1.92
C ILE A 299 -18.50 -10.97 0.56
N GLN A 300 -19.79 -10.68 0.47
CA GLN A 300 -20.55 -10.88 -0.77
C GLN A 300 -20.03 -10.01 -1.91
N ALA A 301 -19.70 -8.74 -1.64
CA ALA A 301 -19.12 -7.85 -2.64
C ALA A 301 -17.79 -8.38 -3.20
N ARG A 302 -16.91 -8.90 -2.33
CA ARG A 302 -15.61 -9.46 -2.74
C ARG A 302 -15.76 -10.80 -3.46
N LYS A 303 -16.65 -11.67 -3.01
CA LYS A 303 -16.96 -12.95 -3.69
C LYS A 303 -17.50 -12.69 -5.09
N LYS A 304 -18.49 -11.81 -5.23
CA LYS A 304 -19.04 -11.42 -6.54
C LYS A 304 -17.95 -10.93 -7.49
N LEU A 305 -17.03 -10.09 -7.00
CA LEU A 305 -15.94 -9.57 -7.82
C LEU A 305 -14.95 -10.69 -8.20
N LEU A 306 -14.60 -11.55 -7.26
CA LEU A 306 -13.72 -12.70 -7.49
C LEU A 306 -14.31 -13.64 -8.56
N ASP A 307 -15.58 -14.00 -8.42
CA ASP A 307 -16.30 -14.86 -9.38
C ASP A 307 -16.36 -14.20 -10.76
N ALA A 308 -16.64 -12.89 -10.81
CA ALA A 308 -16.70 -12.14 -12.05
C ALA A 308 -15.35 -12.12 -12.79
N ILE A 309 -14.22 -12.03 -12.05
CA ILE A 309 -12.86 -12.13 -12.62
C ILE A 309 -12.59 -13.54 -13.11
N GLN A 310 -12.87 -14.57 -12.30
CA GLN A 310 -12.59 -15.97 -12.65
C GLN A 310 -13.41 -16.47 -13.84
N ALA A 311 -14.58 -15.90 -14.09
CA ALA A 311 -15.40 -16.19 -15.26
C ALA A 311 -14.79 -15.67 -16.58
N GLN A 312 -13.78 -14.78 -16.52
CA GLN A 312 -13.17 -14.20 -17.72
C GLN A 312 -12.02 -15.08 -18.22
N ALA A 313 -12.28 -15.93 -19.22
CA ALA A 313 -11.26 -16.83 -19.78
C ALA A 313 -9.98 -16.12 -20.25
N LYS A 314 -10.10 -14.89 -20.76
CA LYS A 314 -8.98 -14.11 -21.34
C LYS A 314 -8.36 -13.09 -20.38
N TYR A 315 -8.90 -12.92 -19.16
CA TYR A 315 -8.42 -11.92 -18.21
C TYR A 315 -7.91 -12.62 -16.95
N GLN A 316 -6.60 -12.55 -16.71
CA GLN A 316 -5.95 -13.15 -15.56
C GLN A 316 -5.38 -12.07 -14.65
N ALA A 317 -5.85 -12.04 -13.41
CA ALA A 317 -5.40 -11.07 -12.40
C ALA A 317 -5.09 -11.80 -11.07
N PRO A 318 -4.02 -12.61 -11.02
CA PRO A 318 -3.75 -13.49 -9.87
C PRO A 318 -3.60 -12.71 -8.56
N GLU A 319 -2.89 -11.57 -8.58
CA GLU A 319 -2.68 -10.73 -7.39
C GLU A 319 -3.97 -10.07 -6.91
N LEU A 320 -4.85 -9.62 -7.82
CA LEU A 320 -6.17 -9.11 -7.46
C LEU A 320 -7.02 -10.20 -6.82
N CYS A 321 -7.06 -11.40 -7.42
CA CYS A 321 -7.79 -12.54 -6.88
C CYS A 321 -7.26 -12.95 -5.50
N ALA A 322 -5.94 -12.97 -5.32
CA ALA A 322 -5.31 -13.27 -4.03
C ALA A 322 -5.64 -12.22 -2.96
N ALA A 323 -5.57 -10.93 -3.29
CA ALA A 323 -5.98 -9.84 -2.40
C ALA A 323 -7.44 -9.98 -1.94
N LEU A 324 -8.36 -10.27 -2.87
CA LEU A 324 -9.78 -10.50 -2.55
C LEU A 324 -9.97 -11.69 -1.61
N ARG A 325 -9.29 -12.82 -1.86
CA ARG A 325 -9.36 -14.01 -1.00
C ARG A 325 -8.85 -13.73 0.40
N TYR A 326 -7.68 -13.07 0.54
CA TYR A 326 -7.13 -12.72 1.85
C TYR A 326 -8.07 -11.82 2.65
N GLU A 327 -8.75 -10.87 2.02
CA GLU A 327 -9.73 -10.05 2.71
C GLU A 327 -11.01 -10.82 3.06
N ILE A 328 -11.52 -11.69 2.17
CA ILE A 328 -12.68 -12.56 2.47
C ILE A 328 -12.39 -13.43 3.70
N GLU A 329 -11.26 -14.14 3.71
CA GLU A 329 -10.85 -15.01 4.82
C GLU A 329 -10.80 -14.25 6.16
N MET A 330 -10.21 -13.05 6.16
CA MET A 330 -10.08 -12.24 7.37
C MET A 330 -11.41 -11.70 7.88
N ILE A 331 -12.31 -11.29 6.97
CA ILE A 331 -13.65 -10.80 7.35
C ILE A 331 -14.49 -11.96 7.87
N GLN A 332 -14.41 -13.14 7.24
CA GLN A 332 -15.10 -14.35 7.67
C GLN A 332 -14.68 -14.77 9.09
N ALA A 333 -13.38 -14.80 9.38
CA ALA A 333 -12.89 -15.12 10.73
C ALA A 333 -13.36 -14.10 11.79
N SER A 334 -13.50 -12.82 11.41
CA SER A 334 -14.03 -11.78 12.31
C SER A 334 -15.55 -11.88 12.51
N LEU A 335 -16.28 -12.38 11.52
CA LEU A 335 -17.72 -12.67 11.61
C LEU A 335 -17.97 -13.83 12.57
N GLU A 336 -17.25 -14.94 12.41
CA GLU A 336 -17.33 -16.10 13.31
C GLU A 336 -17.04 -15.70 14.77
N ALA A 337 -16.00 -14.88 15.01
CA ALA A 337 -15.70 -14.37 16.34
C ALA A 337 -16.80 -13.45 16.92
N THR A 338 -17.50 -12.71 16.07
CA THR A 338 -18.65 -11.88 16.47
C THR A 338 -19.82 -12.76 16.89
N GLU A 339 -20.15 -13.79 16.10
CA GLU A 339 -21.25 -14.71 16.37
C GLU A 339 -21.07 -15.44 17.71
N LEU A 340 -19.83 -15.85 18.00
CA LEU A 340 -19.42 -16.50 19.25
C LEU A 340 -19.33 -15.57 20.47
N SER A 341 -19.31 -14.25 20.28
CA SER A 341 -19.24 -13.31 21.41
C SER A 341 -20.60 -13.23 22.12
N GLU A 342 -20.61 -13.40 23.44
CA GLU A 342 -21.80 -13.16 24.26
C GLU A 342 -22.23 -11.68 24.15
N PRO A 343 -23.55 -11.38 24.20
CA PRO A 343 -24.06 -10.01 24.16
C PRO A 343 -23.50 -9.08 25.24
#